data_AF-A0A961F5E7-F1
#
_entry.id   AF-A0A961F5E7-F1
#
_cell.length_a   1.000
_cell.length_b   1.000
_cell.length_c   1.000
_cell.angle_alpha   90.00
_cell.angle_beta   90.00
_cell.angle_gamma   90.00
#
_symmetry.space_group_name_H-M   'P 1'
#
loop_
_entity.id
_entity.type
_entity.pdbx_description
1 polymer ?
#
loop_
_entity_poly.entity_id
_entity_poly.type
_entity_poly.pdbx_seq_one_letter_code
_entity_poly.pdbx_strand_id
1 'polypeptide(L)'
;QDWCVQAMREGLGRKFTGTSNCLIAMRREVEAIGTNAHELPMVYCALAPDDAALARAPYEVLSDWHEEHEGNLRIILPDTYGTKGFLENAPDWLAGWTGIRVDSGDPAAAAEIAIDWWISRGEDPAQKRVIFSDGLDVDKIAELHARFSGRVKVSFGWGTLLTNDFRGLVPDDALAPFSLVCKAVSANGRPTVKLSDNPEKAMGPPEEIARYKRVFGVGAQQPVEVVV
;
A
#
# COMPACT_ATOMS: atom_id res chain seq x y z
N GLN A 1 -20.38 -5.36 -5.68
CA GLN A 1 -19.33 -6.02 -4.89
C GLN A 1 -19.59 -7.51 -4.67
N ASP A 2 -20.67 -7.93 -3.99
CA ASP A 2 -20.91 -9.34 -3.67
C ASP A 2 -20.93 -10.27 -4.90
N TRP A 3 -21.57 -9.84 -5.99
CA TRP A 3 -21.54 -10.56 -7.27
C TRP A 3 -20.13 -10.62 -7.89
N CYS A 4 -19.37 -9.52 -7.84
CA CYS A 4 -17.99 -9.49 -8.35
C CYS A 4 -17.11 -10.54 -7.65
N VAL A 5 -17.24 -10.68 -6.33
CA VAL A 5 -16.51 -11.70 -5.55
C VAL A 5 -16.91 -13.11 -5.99
N GLN A 6 -18.20 -13.35 -6.25
CA GLN A 6 -18.65 -14.64 -6.79
C GLN A 6 -18.02 -14.93 -8.14
N ALA A 7 -18.12 -13.99 -9.07
CA ALA A 7 -17.59 -14.13 -10.42
C ALA A 7 -16.08 -14.38 -10.41
N MET A 8 -15.33 -13.68 -9.54
CA MET A 8 -13.89 -13.92 -9.37
C MET A 8 -13.60 -15.31 -8.81
N ARG A 9 -14.35 -15.76 -7.80
CA ARG A 9 -14.20 -17.11 -7.24
C ARG A 9 -14.46 -18.20 -8.30
N GLU A 10 -15.50 -18.04 -9.11
CA GLU A 10 -15.86 -19.01 -10.15
C GLU A 10 -14.88 -18.96 -11.34
N GLY A 11 -14.49 -17.77 -11.79
CA GLY A 11 -13.63 -17.58 -12.96
C GLY A 11 -12.15 -17.84 -12.71
N LEU A 12 -11.62 -17.44 -11.55
CA LEU A 12 -10.20 -17.58 -11.20
C LEU A 12 -9.91 -18.80 -10.32
N GLY A 13 -10.93 -19.41 -9.71
CA GLY A 13 -10.79 -20.56 -8.82
C GLY A 13 -9.77 -20.28 -7.72
N ARG A 14 -8.76 -21.17 -7.59
CA ARG A 14 -7.70 -21.06 -6.57
C ARG A 14 -6.81 -19.82 -6.72
N LYS A 15 -6.84 -19.12 -7.86
CA LYS A 15 -6.10 -17.87 -8.05
C LYS A 15 -6.79 -16.67 -7.39
N PHE A 16 -8.08 -16.78 -7.06
CA PHE A 16 -8.77 -15.82 -6.21
C PHE A 16 -8.47 -16.13 -4.75
N THR A 17 -7.71 -15.24 -4.09
CA THR A 17 -7.17 -15.52 -2.75
C THR A 17 -8.10 -15.13 -1.62
N GLY A 18 -9.13 -14.32 -1.87
CA GLY A 18 -10.07 -13.87 -0.84
C GLY A 18 -10.57 -12.44 -1.06
N THR A 19 -11.19 -11.86 -0.04
CA THR A 19 -11.73 -10.48 -0.09
C THR A 19 -11.43 -9.73 1.21
N SER A 20 -11.23 -8.42 1.12
CA SER A 20 -11.06 -7.56 2.30
C SER A 20 -12.37 -7.29 3.04
N ASN A 21 -13.52 -7.59 2.45
CA ASN A 21 -14.81 -7.45 3.12
C ASN A 21 -15.08 -8.71 3.98
N CYS A 22 -14.86 -8.60 5.29
CA CYS A 22 -15.04 -9.71 6.24
C CYS A 22 -16.44 -10.34 6.20
N LEU A 23 -17.49 -9.56 5.94
CA LEU A 23 -18.86 -10.09 5.85
C LEU A 23 -19.06 -10.93 4.58
N ILE A 24 -18.50 -10.51 3.46
CA ILE A 24 -18.55 -11.29 2.22
C ILE A 24 -17.66 -12.53 2.34
N ALA A 25 -16.47 -12.39 2.95
CA ALA A 25 -15.57 -13.50 3.24
C ALA A 25 -16.29 -14.60 4.04
N MET A 26 -16.96 -14.21 5.13
CA MET A 26 -17.79 -15.08 5.96
C MET A 26 -18.91 -15.75 5.15
N ARG A 27 -19.69 -14.97 4.38
CA ARG A 27 -20.85 -15.50 3.62
C ARG A 27 -20.47 -16.43 2.47
N ARG A 28 -19.31 -16.23 1.86
CA ARG A 28 -18.87 -16.97 0.68
C ARG A 28 -17.80 -18.01 0.99
N GLU A 29 -17.44 -18.18 2.26
CA GLU A 29 -16.42 -19.12 2.74
C GLU A 29 -15.09 -18.95 1.97
N VAL A 30 -14.66 -17.69 1.86
CA VAL A 30 -13.34 -17.32 1.32
C VAL A 30 -12.54 -16.60 2.39
N GLU A 31 -11.22 -16.54 2.24
CA GLU A 31 -10.36 -15.87 3.21
C GLU A 31 -10.66 -14.37 3.32
N ALA A 32 -10.63 -13.86 4.55
CA ALA A 32 -10.60 -12.43 4.82
C ALA A 32 -9.16 -11.92 4.67
N ILE A 33 -8.94 -10.95 3.78
CA ILE A 33 -7.62 -10.46 3.43
C ILE A 33 -7.42 -9.02 3.92
N GLY A 34 -6.32 -8.77 4.64
CA GLY A 34 -5.98 -7.44 5.12
C GLY A 34 -4.49 -7.28 5.45
N THR A 35 -4.06 -6.02 5.51
CA THR A 35 -2.76 -5.58 6.02
C THR A 35 -2.98 -4.36 6.91
N ASN A 36 -1.93 -3.80 7.50
CA ASN A 36 -2.01 -2.45 8.09
C ASN A 36 -2.30 -1.37 7.01
N ALA A 37 -2.64 -0.17 7.48
CA ALA A 37 -2.95 0.99 6.64
C ALA A 37 -2.18 2.23 7.11
N HIS A 38 -2.11 3.24 6.24
CA HIS A 38 -1.35 4.47 6.48
C HIS A 38 -1.74 5.25 7.74
N GLU A 39 -2.97 5.10 8.23
CA GLU A 39 -3.40 5.79 9.45
C GLU A 39 -2.50 5.48 10.65
N LEU A 40 -1.93 4.27 10.72
CA LEU A 40 -1.05 3.88 11.82
C LEU A 40 0.23 4.73 11.84
N PRO A 41 1.11 4.72 10.80
CA PRO A 41 2.28 5.59 10.78
C PRO A 41 1.92 7.09 10.76
N MET A 42 0.75 7.48 10.21
CA MET A 42 0.27 8.86 10.27
C MET A 42 0.05 9.33 11.72
N VAL A 43 -0.61 8.51 12.54
CA VAL A 43 -0.88 8.82 13.94
C VAL A 43 0.39 8.81 14.77
N TYR A 44 1.25 7.80 14.63
CA TYR A 44 2.53 7.73 15.36
C TYR A 44 3.40 8.96 15.08
N CYS A 45 3.49 9.37 13.81
CA CYS A 45 4.26 10.54 13.41
C CYS A 45 3.66 11.85 13.93
N ALA A 46 2.32 12.01 13.90
CA ALA A 46 1.67 13.17 14.48
C ALA A 46 1.94 13.29 15.98
N LEU A 47 2.04 12.17 16.70
CA LEU A 47 2.30 12.12 18.14
C LEU A 47 3.79 12.24 18.50
N ALA A 48 4.71 12.13 17.54
CA ALA A 48 6.14 12.26 17.77
C ALA A 48 6.50 13.65 18.38
N PRO A 49 7.25 13.70 19.50
CA PRO A 49 7.55 14.96 20.19
C PRO A 49 8.58 15.84 19.46
N ASP A 50 9.42 15.27 18.61
CA ASP A 50 10.51 15.95 17.89
C ASP A 50 10.83 15.27 16.56
N ASP A 51 11.73 15.85 15.77
CA ASP A 51 12.10 15.35 14.44
C ASP A 51 12.84 14.01 14.48
N ALA A 52 13.57 13.71 15.55
CA ALA A 52 14.26 12.44 15.69
C ALA A 52 13.28 11.31 16.00
N ALA A 53 12.28 11.56 16.85
CA ALA A 53 11.16 10.65 17.09
C ALA A 53 10.30 10.50 15.84
N LEU A 54 10.06 11.58 15.09
CA LEU A 54 9.31 11.54 13.84
C LEU A 54 10.00 10.62 12.81
N ALA A 55 11.32 10.68 12.69
CA ALA A 55 12.08 9.79 11.80
C ALA A 55 11.99 8.31 12.21
N ARG A 56 11.83 8.01 13.51
CA ARG A 56 11.71 6.63 14.02
C ARG A 56 10.28 6.09 14.02
N ALA A 57 9.28 6.97 14.12
CA ALA A 57 7.87 6.61 14.25
C ALA A 57 7.35 5.58 13.21
N PRO A 58 7.73 5.62 11.92
CA PRO A 58 7.33 4.59 10.95
C PRO A 58 7.86 3.19 11.26
N TYR A 59 8.94 3.07 12.02
CA TYR A 59 9.52 1.79 12.45
C TYR A 59 9.00 1.37 13.82
N GLU A 60 8.73 2.32 14.72
CA GLU A 60 8.12 2.06 16.03
C GLU A 60 6.74 1.38 15.85
N VAL A 61 5.90 1.90 14.96
CA VAL A 61 4.59 1.28 14.66
C VAL A 61 4.71 -0.13 14.08
N LEU A 62 5.77 -0.42 13.32
CA LEU A 62 6.01 -1.76 12.80
C LEU A 62 6.59 -2.70 13.87
N SER A 63 7.31 -2.16 14.85
CA SER A 63 7.74 -2.93 16.03
C SER A 63 6.53 -3.39 16.84
N ASP A 64 5.59 -2.49 17.13
CA ASP A 64 4.36 -2.84 17.85
C ASP A 64 3.53 -3.86 17.05
N TRP A 65 3.41 -3.65 15.73
CA TRP A 65 2.75 -4.62 14.84
C TRP A 65 3.44 -5.99 14.84
N HIS A 66 4.78 -6.03 14.97
CA HIS A 66 5.56 -7.27 15.04
C HIS A 66 5.26 -8.09 16.30
N GLU A 67 5.05 -7.40 17.42
CA GLU A 67 4.74 -8.01 18.71
C GLU A 67 3.34 -8.62 18.73
N GLU A 68 2.38 -7.97 18.07
CA GLU A 68 0.99 -8.43 18.00
C GLU A 68 0.71 -9.44 16.89
N HIS A 69 1.47 -9.40 15.78
CA HIS A 69 1.19 -10.17 14.57
C HIS A 69 2.41 -10.92 14.01
N GLU A 70 2.13 -12.10 13.43
CA GLU A 70 3.14 -12.98 12.86
C GLU A 70 2.83 -13.41 11.42
N GLY A 71 3.80 -14.09 10.79
CA GLY A 71 3.63 -14.69 9.47
C GLY A 71 3.15 -13.70 8.41
N ASN A 72 2.11 -14.10 7.67
CA ASN A 72 1.60 -13.38 6.50
C ASN A 72 1.08 -11.96 6.78
N LEU A 73 0.88 -11.58 8.04
CA LEU A 73 0.46 -10.22 8.43
C LEU A 73 1.64 -9.24 8.50
N ARG A 74 2.88 -9.72 8.43
CA ARG A 74 4.10 -8.90 8.40
C ARG A 74 4.36 -8.36 7.00
N ILE A 75 3.52 -7.39 6.61
CA ILE A 75 3.60 -6.67 5.34
C ILE A 75 3.96 -5.20 5.62
N ILE A 76 5.05 -4.73 5.00
CA ILE A 76 5.51 -3.35 5.09
C ILE A 76 4.66 -2.47 4.17
N LEU A 77 4.26 -1.29 4.65
CA LEU A 77 3.61 -0.24 3.87
C LEU A 77 4.49 1.03 3.85
N PRO A 78 5.50 1.08 2.96
CA PRO A 78 6.62 2.01 3.09
C PRO A 78 6.32 3.42 2.56
N ASP A 79 5.30 3.58 1.72
CA ASP A 79 5.07 4.81 0.94
C ASP A 79 4.35 5.92 1.72
N THR A 80 4.07 5.75 3.02
CA THR A 80 3.45 6.82 3.83
C THR A 80 4.24 8.14 3.72
N TYR A 81 5.57 8.03 3.77
CA TYR A 81 6.51 9.17 3.65
C TYR A 81 7.58 8.98 2.57
N GLY A 82 7.35 8.06 1.64
CA GLY A 82 8.24 7.75 0.53
C GLY A 82 8.99 6.43 0.71
N THR A 83 8.85 5.53 -0.27
CA THR A 83 9.35 4.15 -0.18
C THR A 83 10.86 4.07 -0.10
N LYS A 84 11.56 4.86 -0.93
CA LYS A 84 13.03 4.81 -1.01
C LYS A 84 13.69 5.16 0.32
N GLY A 85 13.34 6.32 0.89
CA GLY A 85 13.89 6.78 2.17
C GLY A 85 13.51 5.85 3.32
N PHE A 86 12.30 5.29 3.29
CA PHE A 86 11.88 4.29 4.27
C PHE A 86 12.79 3.05 4.24
N LEU A 87 13.07 2.49 3.05
CA LEU A 87 13.86 1.26 2.92
C LEU A 87 15.36 1.47 3.19
N GLU A 88 15.91 2.60 2.76
CA GLU A 88 17.32 2.96 3.01
C GLU A 88 17.64 3.02 4.52
N ASN A 89 16.69 3.50 5.32
CA ASN A 89 16.86 3.65 6.77
C ASN A 89 16.22 2.52 7.60
N ALA A 90 15.60 1.53 6.94
CA ALA A 90 14.90 0.44 7.62
C ALA A 90 15.87 -0.41 8.48
N PRO A 91 15.52 -0.69 9.75
CA PRO A 91 16.26 -1.65 10.56
C PRO A 91 16.34 -3.05 9.95
N ASP A 92 17.43 -3.78 10.20
CA ASP A 92 17.71 -5.08 9.57
C ASP A 92 16.61 -6.12 9.79
N TRP A 93 15.96 -6.12 10.96
CA TRP A 93 14.89 -7.06 11.29
C TRP A 93 13.66 -6.93 10.38
N LEU A 94 13.44 -5.77 9.74
CA LEU A 94 12.36 -5.59 8.77
C LEU A 94 12.61 -6.36 7.49
N ALA A 95 13.87 -6.62 7.11
CA ALA A 95 14.18 -7.40 5.92
C ALA A 95 13.59 -8.82 6.02
N GLY A 96 13.48 -9.36 7.25
CA GLY A 96 12.88 -10.66 7.54
C GLY A 96 11.36 -10.71 7.42
N TRP A 97 10.66 -9.59 7.24
CA TRP A 97 9.20 -9.58 7.06
C TRP A 97 8.77 -10.27 5.76
N THR A 98 7.49 -10.68 5.71
CA THR A 98 6.96 -11.49 4.61
C THR A 98 6.95 -10.74 3.28
N GLY A 99 6.70 -9.44 3.30
CA GLY A 99 6.57 -8.69 2.06
C GLY A 99 6.30 -7.21 2.21
N ILE A 100 6.02 -6.57 1.08
CA ILE A 100 5.67 -5.15 0.94
C ILE A 100 4.33 -5.01 0.23
N ARG A 101 3.56 -3.99 0.59
CA ARG A 101 2.42 -3.49 -0.17
C ARG A 101 2.81 -2.20 -0.90
N VAL A 102 2.53 -2.16 -2.20
CA VAL A 102 2.78 -1.01 -3.08
C VAL A 102 1.45 -0.30 -3.31
N ASP A 103 1.33 0.91 -2.75
CA ASP A 103 0.07 1.66 -2.65
C ASP A 103 0.16 3.09 -3.23
N SER A 104 1.32 3.48 -3.77
CA SER A 104 1.49 4.68 -4.59
C SER A 104 2.75 4.66 -5.46
N GLY A 105 2.83 5.59 -6.41
CA GLY A 105 3.96 5.73 -7.34
C GLY A 105 3.86 4.77 -8.54
N ASP A 106 4.97 4.57 -9.25
CA ASP A 106 5.06 3.53 -10.28
C ASP A 106 5.21 2.15 -9.61
N PRO A 107 4.22 1.26 -9.75
CA PRO A 107 4.25 -0.03 -9.08
C PRO A 107 5.44 -0.89 -9.49
N ALA A 108 5.87 -0.81 -10.75
CA ALA A 108 6.99 -1.60 -11.22
C ALA A 108 8.30 -1.09 -10.61
N ALA A 109 8.52 0.22 -10.60
CA ALA A 109 9.69 0.82 -9.96
C ALA A 109 9.76 0.51 -8.46
N ALA A 110 8.62 0.61 -7.74
CA ALA A 110 8.56 0.29 -6.32
C ALA A 110 8.89 -1.18 -6.02
N ALA A 111 8.42 -2.11 -6.87
CA ALA A 111 8.76 -3.53 -6.75
C ALA A 111 10.24 -3.81 -7.01
N GLU A 112 10.86 -3.15 -8.00
CA GLU A 112 12.32 -3.27 -8.23
C GLU A 112 13.12 -2.75 -7.02
N ILE A 113 12.74 -1.59 -6.46
CA ILE A 113 13.38 -1.04 -5.25
C ILE A 113 13.29 -2.03 -4.08
N ALA A 114 12.13 -2.67 -3.88
CA ALA A 114 11.96 -3.66 -2.83
C ALA A 114 12.83 -4.91 -3.05
N ILE A 115 12.91 -5.40 -4.29
CA ILE A 115 13.76 -6.54 -4.68
C ILE A 115 15.23 -6.23 -4.42
N ASP A 116 15.72 -5.08 -4.89
CA ASP A 116 17.11 -4.65 -4.70
C ASP A 116 17.43 -4.48 -3.21
N TRP A 117 16.49 -3.94 -2.43
CA TRP A 117 16.63 -3.81 -1.00
C TRP A 117 16.77 -5.18 -0.32
N TRP A 118 15.90 -6.15 -0.60
CA TRP A 118 16.02 -7.50 -0.05
C TRP A 118 17.35 -8.17 -0.42
N ILE A 119 17.78 -8.06 -1.69
CA ILE A 119 19.08 -8.60 -2.14
C ILE A 119 20.22 -7.96 -1.35
N SER A 120 20.21 -6.64 -1.17
CA SER A 120 21.24 -5.92 -0.41
C SER A 120 21.31 -6.31 1.07
N ARG A 121 20.20 -6.82 1.62
CA ARG A 121 20.07 -7.30 3.00
C ARG A 121 20.31 -8.82 3.13
N GLY A 122 20.65 -9.52 2.06
CA GLY A 122 20.93 -10.95 2.04
C GLY A 122 19.69 -11.85 2.07
N GLU A 123 18.52 -11.29 1.78
CA GLU A 123 17.26 -12.03 1.68
C GLU A 123 17.04 -12.58 0.26
N ASP A 124 16.36 -13.72 0.13
CA ASP A 124 15.92 -14.24 -1.17
C ASP A 124 14.56 -13.61 -1.57
N PRO A 125 14.51 -12.73 -2.59
CA PRO A 125 13.27 -12.08 -3.01
C PRO A 125 12.21 -13.09 -3.49
N ALA A 126 12.60 -14.26 -3.99
CA ALA A 126 11.64 -15.28 -4.45
C ALA A 126 10.78 -15.83 -3.29
N GLN A 127 11.24 -15.67 -2.04
CA GLN A 127 10.46 -16.01 -0.86
C GLN A 127 9.56 -14.87 -0.37
N LYS A 128 9.84 -13.64 -0.78
CA LYS A 128 9.13 -12.43 -0.36
C LYS A 128 7.87 -12.20 -1.18
N ARG A 129 6.94 -11.42 -0.62
CA ARG A 129 5.68 -11.06 -1.24
C ARG A 129 5.65 -9.58 -1.65
N VAL A 130 5.13 -9.30 -2.83
CA VAL A 130 4.76 -7.94 -3.25
C VAL A 130 3.27 -7.91 -3.52
N ILE A 131 2.55 -7.05 -2.80
CA ILE A 131 1.12 -6.82 -2.96
C ILE A 131 0.94 -5.49 -3.69
N PHE A 132 0.45 -5.52 -4.93
CA PHE A 132 0.09 -4.32 -5.68
C PHE A 132 -1.37 -3.97 -5.38
N SER A 133 -1.66 -2.74 -4.96
CA SER A 133 -3.04 -2.35 -4.59
C SER A 133 -3.50 -0.98 -5.11
N ASP A 134 -2.63 -0.20 -5.73
CA ASP A 134 -2.99 1.15 -6.21
C ASP A 134 -3.68 1.09 -7.58
N GLY A 135 -5.00 1.31 -7.61
CA GLY A 135 -5.74 1.65 -8.83
C GLY A 135 -5.59 0.68 -10.01
N LEU A 136 -5.59 -0.63 -9.75
CA LEU A 136 -5.29 -1.64 -10.77
C LEU A 136 -6.44 -1.93 -11.74
N ASP A 137 -6.10 -2.05 -13.03
CA ASP A 137 -6.91 -2.67 -14.07
C ASP A 137 -6.31 -4.01 -14.54
N VAL A 138 -7.00 -4.69 -15.45
CA VAL A 138 -6.58 -6.02 -15.94
C VAL A 138 -5.23 -5.96 -16.65
N ASP A 139 -5.01 -4.95 -17.49
CA ASP A 139 -3.78 -4.82 -18.28
C ASP A 139 -2.57 -4.59 -17.38
N LYS A 140 -2.70 -3.72 -16.38
CA LYS A 140 -1.66 -3.47 -15.38
C LYS A 140 -1.39 -4.70 -14.52
N ILE A 141 -2.41 -5.45 -14.12
CA ILE A 141 -2.24 -6.72 -13.40
C ILE A 141 -1.46 -7.72 -14.26
N ALA A 142 -1.82 -7.87 -15.54
CA ALA A 142 -1.15 -8.79 -16.46
C ALA A 142 0.32 -8.41 -16.69
N GLU A 143 0.60 -7.12 -16.89
CA GLU A 143 1.95 -6.57 -17.03
C GLU A 143 2.82 -6.88 -15.81
N LEU A 144 2.34 -6.50 -14.61
CA LEU A 144 3.07 -6.70 -13.36
C LEU A 144 3.25 -8.19 -13.05
N HIS A 145 2.23 -9.01 -13.29
CA HIS A 145 2.32 -10.45 -13.12
C HIS A 145 3.40 -11.04 -14.04
N ALA A 146 3.40 -10.69 -15.34
CA ALA A 146 4.39 -11.19 -16.30
C ALA A 146 5.82 -10.78 -15.92
N ARG A 147 6.00 -9.56 -15.40
CA ARG A 147 7.31 -9.02 -15.04
C ARG A 147 7.90 -9.60 -13.75
N PHE A 148 7.06 -9.85 -12.74
CA PHE A 148 7.53 -10.15 -11.38
C PHE A 148 7.29 -11.59 -10.93
N SER A 149 6.46 -12.36 -11.64
CA SER A 149 6.27 -13.78 -11.33
C SER A 149 7.59 -14.55 -11.42
N GLY A 150 7.90 -15.31 -10.37
CA GLY A 150 9.15 -16.07 -10.25
C GLY A 150 10.32 -15.27 -9.69
N ARG A 151 10.22 -13.93 -9.63
CA ARG A 151 11.19 -13.06 -8.93
C ARG A 151 10.76 -12.79 -7.49
N VAL A 152 9.45 -12.66 -7.28
CA VAL A 152 8.78 -12.51 -5.98
C VAL A 152 7.43 -13.23 -6.03
N LYS A 153 6.80 -13.44 -4.87
CA LYS A 153 5.40 -13.88 -4.79
C LYS A 153 4.49 -12.67 -5.00
N VAL A 154 3.84 -12.59 -6.15
CA VAL A 154 2.94 -11.47 -6.48
C VAL A 154 1.53 -11.68 -5.93
N SER A 155 0.88 -10.60 -5.52
CA SER A 155 -0.54 -10.55 -5.15
C SER A 155 -1.12 -9.19 -5.56
N PHE A 156 -2.42 -9.16 -5.84
CA PHE A 156 -3.10 -7.99 -6.40
C PHE A 156 -4.36 -7.68 -5.61
N GLY A 157 -4.43 -6.48 -5.04
CA GLY A 157 -5.65 -5.92 -4.45
C GLY A 157 -6.45 -5.18 -5.52
N TRP A 158 -7.55 -5.78 -5.98
CA TRP A 158 -8.38 -5.20 -7.05
C TRP A 158 -9.64 -4.54 -6.50
N GLY A 159 -9.62 -3.19 -6.44
CA GLY A 159 -10.63 -2.38 -5.75
C GLY A 159 -11.71 -1.81 -6.67
N THR A 160 -11.61 -0.51 -6.98
CA THR A 160 -12.64 0.25 -7.71
C THR A 160 -12.99 -0.41 -9.04
N LEU A 161 -12.00 -0.74 -9.87
CA LEU A 161 -12.24 -1.30 -11.19
C LEU A 161 -12.75 -2.75 -11.19
N LEU A 162 -12.75 -3.44 -10.05
CA LEU A 162 -13.45 -4.72 -9.92
C LEU A 162 -14.93 -4.52 -9.54
N THR A 163 -15.22 -3.50 -8.75
CA THR A 163 -16.49 -3.41 -8.01
C THR A 163 -17.40 -2.27 -8.44
N ASN A 164 -16.86 -1.33 -9.23
CA ASN A 164 -17.54 -0.13 -9.72
C ASN A 164 -17.04 0.25 -11.13
N ASP A 165 -16.77 -0.73 -12.00
CA ASP A 165 -16.42 -0.45 -13.40
C ASP A 165 -17.65 -0.57 -14.30
N PHE A 166 -18.25 0.57 -14.63
CA PHE A 166 -19.40 0.68 -15.55
C PHE A 166 -19.05 1.40 -16.85
N ARG A 167 -17.75 1.56 -17.14
CA ARG A 167 -17.28 2.28 -18.33
C ARG A 167 -17.85 1.64 -19.59
N GLY A 168 -18.37 2.46 -20.48
CA GLY A 168 -18.98 2.02 -21.75
C GLY A 168 -20.32 1.27 -21.61
N LEU A 169 -20.87 1.12 -20.39
CA LEU A 169 -22.19 0.51 -20.18
C LEU A 169 -23.33 1.54 -20.17
N VAL A 170 -23.01 2.83 -20.04
CA VAL A 170 -23.97 3.95 -20.05
C VAL A 170 -23.47 5.10 -20.92
N PRO A 171 -24.37 5.94 -21.49
CA PRO A 171 -23.97 7.16 -22.20
C PRO A 171 -23.16 8.10 -21.32
N ASP A 172 -22.19 8.78 -21.93
CA ASP A 172 -21.39 9.86 -21.33
C ASP A 172 -20.66 9.50 -20.03
N ASP A 173 -20.41 8.21 -19.81
CA ASP A 173 -19.79 7.66 -18.59
C ASP A 173 -20.48 8.12 -17.30
N ALA A 174 -21.81 8.27 -17.34
CA ALA A 174 -22.61 8.80 -16.23
C ALA A 174 -22.53 7.99 -14.91
N LEU A 175 -21.97 6.78 -14.96
CA LEU A 175 -21.71 5.92 -13.80
C LEU A 175 -20.21 5.78 -13.49
N ALA A 176 -19.38 6.70 -13.97
CA ALA A 176 -17.98 6.79 -13.60
C ALA A 176 -17.84 6.83 -12.07
N PRO A 177 -16.85 6.11 -11.49
CA PRO A 177 -16.56 6.19 -10.07
C PRO A 177 -16.27 7.62 -9.63
N PHE A 178 -16.81 8.02 -8.48
CA PHE A 178 -16.45 9.28 -7.85
C PHE A 178 -15.27 9.08 -6.90
N SER A 179 -14.38 10.09 -6.82
CA SER A 179 -13.26 10.08 -5.90
C SER A 179 -13.70 10.58 -4.53
N LEU A 180 -13.72 9.70 -3.53
CA LEU A 180 -14.00 10.05 -2.15
C LEU A 180 -13.01 9.35 -1.22
N VAL A 181 -12.42 10.11 -0.30
CA VAL A 181 -11.50 9.59 0.71
C VAL A 181 -11.93 10.03 2.11
N CYS A 182 -11.74 9.15 3.08
CA CYS A 182 -11.84 9.47 4.50
C CYS A 182 -10.49 9.12 5.13
N LYS A 183 -9.85 10.08 5.78
CA LYS A 183 -8.49 9.94 6.33
C LYS A 183 -8.45 10.53 7.73
N ALA A 184 -7.55 10.01 8.58
CA ALA A 184 -7.19 10.69 9.81
C ALA A 184 -6.64 12.08 9.47
N VAL A 185 -7.12 13.12 10.17
CA VAL A 185 -6.69 14.51 9.97
C VAL A 185 -5.92 15.08 11.17
N SER A 186 -6.12 14.50 12.35
CA SER A 186 -5.43 14.91 13.58
C SER A 186 -5.37 13.78 14.60
N ALA A 187 -4.33 13.77 15.43
CA ALA A 187 -4.19 12.92 16.61
C ALA A 187 -3.77 13.79 17.81
N ASN A 188 -4.54 13.76 18.91
CA ASN A 188 -4.32 14.60 20.11
C ASN A 188 -4.05 16.08 19.79
N GLY A 189 -4.85 16.66 18.88
CA GLY A 189 -4.74 18.05 18.47
C GLY A 189 -3.57 18.37 17.53
N ARG A 190 -2.75 17.38 17.16
CA ARG A 190 -1.66 17.53 16.20
C ARG A 190 -2.09 17.05 14.81
N PRO A 191 -1.82 17.80 13.74
CA PRO A 191 -2.20 17.41 12.39
C PRO A 191 -1.45 16.16 11.92
N THR A 192 -2.14 15.28 11.21
CA THR A 192 -1.50 14.13 10.54
C THR A 192 -1.09 14.51 9.12
N VAL A 193 0.01 13.90 8.64
CA VAL A 193 0.53 14.13 7.28
C VAL A 193 0.66 12.80 6.54
N LYS A 194 0.40 12.79 5.23
CA LYS A 194 0.82 11.72 4.32
C LYS A 194 1.54 12.37 3.15
N LEU A 195 2.72 11.87 2.76
CA LEU A 195 3.44 12.38 1.59
C LEU A 195 3.19 11.55 0.33
N SER A 196 3.08 10.22 0.45
CA SER A 196 3.02 9.28 -0.70
C SER A 196 4.31 9.28 -1.55
N ASP A 197 4.48 8.26 -2.39
CA ASP A 197 5.44 8.31 -3.50
C ASP A 197 4.96 9.17 -4.69
N ASN A 198 3.68 9.55 -4.70
CA ASN A 198 3.11 10.48 -5.68
C ASN A 198 2.79 11.83 -5.00
N PRO A 199 3.43 12.95 -5.42
CA PRO A 199 3.26 14.25 -4.78
C PRO A 199 1.81 14.78 -4.84
N GLU A 200 1.01 14.37 -5.84
CA GLU A 200 -0.40 14.74 -5.96
C GLU A 200 -1.29 14.11 -4.87
N LYS A 201 -0.79 13.09 -4.17
CA LYS A 201 -1.49 12.40 -3.07
C LYS A 201 -1.10 12.94 -1.68
N ALA A 202 -0.27 13.98 -1.60
CA ALA A 202 0.15 14.57 -0.34
C ALA A 202 -1.04 15.20 0.43
N MET A 203 -1.03 15.11 1.76
CA MET A 203 -2.08 15.60 2.63
C MET A 203 -1.48 16.12 3.94
N GLY A 204 -2.00 17.26 4.41
CA GLY A 204 -1.63 17.88 5.68
C GLY A 204 -1.40 19.39 5.52
N PRO A 205 -1.17 20.12 6.62
CA PRO A 205 -0.80 21.52 6.56
C PRO A 205 0.52 21.73 5.78
N PRO A 206 0.64 22.77 4.95
CA PRO A 206 1.84 23.00 4.12
C PRO A 206 3.15 23.03 4.90
N GLU A 207 3.15 23.62 6.08
CA GLU A 207 4.31 23.71 6.98
C GLU A 207 4.76 22.34 7.50
N GLU A 208 3.81 21.47 7.84
CA GLU A 208 4.09 20.11 8.30
C GLU A 208 4.50 19.21 7.13
N ILE A 209 3.89 19.37 5.95
CA ILE A 209 4.37 18.71 4.71
C ILE A 209 5.83 19.08 4.46
N ALA A 210 6.19 20.36 4.55
CA ALA A 210 7.57 20.80 4.35
C ALA A 210 8.51 20.24 5.42
N ARG A 211 8.08 20.18 6.68
CA ARG A 211 8.84 19.56 7.77
C ARG A 211 9.08 18.06 7.52
N TYR A 212 8.03 17.32 7.19
CA TYR A 212 8.10 15.88 6.94
C TYR A 212 8.99 15.56 5.73
N LYS A 213 8.90 16.34 4.65
CA LYS A 213 9.81 16.19 3.50
C LYS A 213 11.28 16.35 3.90
N ARG A 214 11.60 17.29 4.79
CA ARG A 214 12.97 17.45 5.32
C ARG A 214 13.39 16.27 6.19
N VAL A 215 12.54 15.86 7.12
CA VAL A 215 12.85 14.78 8.09
C VAL A 215 13.04 13.44 7.39
N PHE A 216 12.19 13.12 6.41
CA PHE A 216 12.25 11.86 5.65
C PHE A 216 13.13 11.93 4.40
N GLY A 217 13.78 13.08 4.14
CA GLY A 217 14.68 13.25 2.99
C GLY A 217 14.00 13.09 1.63
N VAL A 218 12.71 13.45 1.52
CA VAL A 218 11.94 13.29 0.29
C VAL A 218 12.38 14.33 -0.74
N GLY A 219 13.05 13.85 -1.79
CA GLY A 219 13.52 14.65 -2.92
C GLY A 219 12.41 15.02 -3.91
N ALA A 220 12.82 15.40 -5.13
CA ALA A 220 11.88 15.62 -6.22
C ALA A 220 11.18 14.31 -6.60
N GLN A 221 9.85 14.33 -6.67
CA GLN A 221 9.02 13.18 -7.05
C GLN A 221 8.38 13.45 -8.41
N GLN A 222 8.19 12.40 -9.20
CA GLN A 222 7.45 12.52 -10.46
C GLN A 222 5.95 12.37 -10.18
N PRO A 223 5.12 13.33 -10.60
CA PRO A 223 3.67 13.21 -10.48
C PRO A 223 3.17 12.07 -11.37
N VAL A 224 2.24 11.29 -10.83
CA VAL A 224 1.51 10.26 -11.57
C VAL A 224 0.03 10.63 -11.53
N GLU A 225 -0.67 10.51 -12.66
CA GLU A 225 -2.10 10.78 -12.71
C GLU A 225 -2.85 9.83 -11.78
N VAL A 226 -3.76 10.37 -10.96
CA VAL A 226 -4.59 9.57 -10.06
C VAL A 226 -5.80 9.09 -10.85
N VAL A 227 -5.79 7.82 -11.24
CA VAL A 227 -6.95 7.16 -11.84
C VAL A 227 -7.96 6.86 -10.74
N VAL A 228 -9.22 7.24 -10.97
CA VAL A 228 -10.36 7.05 -10.06
C VAL A 228 -11.34 6.07 -10.69
#